data_AF-A0AAE1LTS8-F1
#
_entry.id   AF-A0AAE1LTS8-F1
#
_cell.length_a   1.000
_cell.length_b   1.000
_cell.length_c   1.000
_cell.angle_alpha   90.00
_cell.angle_beta   90.00
_cell.angle_gamma   90.00
#
_symmetry.space_group_name_H-M   'P 1'
#
loop_
_entity.id
_entity.type
_entity.pdbx_description
1 polymer ?
#
loop_
_entity_poly.entity_id
_entity_poly.type
_entity_poly.pdbx_seq_one_letter_code
_entity_poly.pdbx_strand_id
1 'polypeptide(L)'
;MKLEVPVSVDDRRATIMAFKWLVETAREHEPRRNHTGEFFSDRLAKELIDASDNTGKTVKKKVELHKLCEANKAYAHYRWGK
;
A
#
# COMPACT_ATOMS: atom_id res chain seq x y z
N MET A 1 -12.22 18.90 -10.06
CA MET A 1 -12.00 18.29 -8.73
C MET A 1 -12.32 16.80 -8.87
N LYS A 2 -11.33 15.91 -8.76
CA LYS A 2 -11.50 14.46 -9.02
C LYS A 2 -12.08 13.82 -7.77
N LEU A 3 -13.31 13.31 -7.83
CA LEU A 3 -13.92 12.56 -6.72
C LEU A 3 -13.30 11.15 -6.68
N GLU A 4 -12.85 10.74 -5.50
CA GLU A 4 -12.35 9.38 -5.27
C GLU A 4 -13.50 8.49 -4.82
N VAL A 5 -13.86 7.53 -5.67
CA VAL A 5 -14.96 6.60 -5.40
C VAL A 5 -14.37 5.26 -4.97
N PRO A 6 -14.68 4.77 -3.75
CA PRO A 6 -14.21 3.47 -3.29
C PRO A 6 -14.77 2.33 -4.15
N VAL A 7 -13.93 1.37 -4.49
CA VAL A 7 -14.32 0.18 -5.27
C VAL A 7 -13.86 -1.08 -4.56
N SER A 8 -14.74 -2.07 -4.47
CA SER A 8 -14.40 -3.41 -3.96
C SER A 8 -13.40 -4.08 -4.91
N VAL A 9 -12.31 -4.59 -4.33
CA VAL A 9 -11.24 -5.26 -5.06
C VAL A 9 -11.34 -6.76 -4.81
N ASP A 10 -11.13 -7.58 -5.85
CA ASP A 10 -11.05 -9.04 -5.69
C ASP A 10 -9.76 -9.47 -4.96
N ASP A 11 -9.75 -10.68 -4.40
CA ASP A 11 -8.63 -11.17 -3.58
C ASP A 11 -7.30 -11.23 -4.36
N ARG A 12 -7.36 -11.54 -5.66
CA ARG A 12 -6.17 -11.62 -6.52
C ARG A 12 -5.55 -10.23 -6.69
N ARG A 13 -6.36 -9.23 -7.00
CA ARG A 13 -5.93 -7.83 -7.14
C ARG A 13 -5.48 -7.27 -5.81
N ALA A 14 -6.14 -7.60 -4.70
CA ALA A 14 -5.72 -7.20 -3.36
C ALA A 14 -4.32 -7.73 -3.04
N THR A 15 -4.06 -9.00 -3.37
CA THR A 15 -2.75 -9.64 -3.20
C THR A 15 -1.67 -8.96 -4.06
N ILE A 16 -1.97 -8.68 -5.33
CA ILE A 16 -1.04 -7.98 -6.23
C ILE A 16 -0.73 -6.56 -5.70
N MET A 17 -1.74 -5.84 -5.21
CA MET A 17 -1.54 -4.51 -4.61
C MET A 17 -0.67 -4.57 -3.37
N ALA A 18 -0.86 -5.57 -2.50
CA ALA A 18 -0.04 -5.77 -1.32
C ALA A 18 1.44 -5.99 -1.68
N PHE A 19 1.73 -6.89 -2.63
CA PHE A 19 3.10 -7.12 -3.12
C PHE A 19 3.70 -5.86 -3.75
N LYS A 20 2.93 -5.13 -4.55
CA LYS A 20 3.38 -3.89 -5.16
C LYS A 20 3.78 -2.87 -4.09
N TRP A 21 2.97 -2.70 -3.05
CA TRP A 21 3.30 -1.78 -1.96
C TRP A 21 4.53 -2.21 -1.16
N LEU A 22 4.69 -3.49 -0.86
CA LEU A 22 5.89 -4.01 -0.19
C LEU A 22 7.17 -3.72 -0.98
N VAL A 23 7.12 -3.90 -2.31
CA VAL A 23 8.27 -3.61 -3.18
C VAL A 23 8.53 -2.11 -3.28
N GLU A 24 7.48 -1.29 -3.36
CA GLU A 24 7.58 0.17 -3.37
C GLU A 24 8.23 0.69 -2.08
N THR A 25 7.74 0.28 -0.91
CA THR A 25 8.25 0.74 0.40
C THR A 25 9.69 0.27 0.64
N ALA A 26 10.05 -0.95 0.23
CA ALA A 26 11.42 -1.45 0.30
C ALA A 26 12.41 -0.70 -0.62
N ARG A 27 11.90 -0.04 -1.68
CA ARG A 27 12.69 0.80 -2.61
C ARG A 27 12.72 2.27 -2.24
N GLU A 28 11.76 2.77 -1.48
CA GLU A 28 11.57 4.19 -1.15
C GLU A 28 12.76 4.81 -0.39
N HIS A 29 13.64 3.98 0.17
CA HIS A 29 14.86 4.39 0.87
C HIS A 29 16.13 3.76 0.31
N GLU A 30 16.13 3.34 -0.96
CA GLU A 30 17.35 2.86 -1.59
C GLU A 30 18.39 4.02 -1.67
N PRO A 31 19.54 3.91 -1.00
CA PRO A 31 20.60 4.90 -1.14
C PRO A 31 21.04 4.90 -2.60
N ARG A 32 21.06 6.09 -3.24
CA ARG A 32 21.33 6.24 -4.68
C ARG A 32 22.70 5.69 -5.13
N ARG A 33 23.58 5.34 -4.20
CA ARG A 33 24.88 4.71 -4.45
C ARG A 33 25.23 3.83 -3.27
N ASN A 34 25.73 2.62 -3.58
CA ASN A 34 26.62 1.72 -2.84
C ASN A 34 27.31 2.30 -1.59
N HIS A 35 26.55 2.70 -0.59
CA HIS A 35 27.06 3.14 0.70
C HIS A 35 26.65 2.06 1.69
N THR A 36 27.56 1.10 1.83
CA THR A 36 27.73 0.17 2.94
C THR A 36 26.46 -0.11 3.76
N GLY A 37 25.79 -1.25 3.52
CA GLY A 37 24.86 -1.77 4.53
C GLY A 37 23.89 -2.84 4.06
N GLU A 38 22.79 -2.43 3.43
CA GLU A 38 21.63 -3.30 3.26
C GLU A 38 21.28 -3.54 1.79
N PHE A 39 21.24 -4.81 1.41
CA PHE A 39 20.72 -5.22 0.12
C PHE A 39 19.20 -5.01 0.08
N PHE A 40 18.64 -4.87 -1.13
CA PHE A 40 17.20 -4.79 -1.32
C PHE A 40 16.47 -5.99 -0.69
N SER A 41 17.08 -7.18 -0.73
CA SER A 41 16.57 -8.39 -0.08
C SER A 41 16.39 -8.21 1.43
N ASP A 42 17.33 -7.56 2.11
CA ASP A 42 17.31 -7.39 3.56
C ASP A 42 16.22 -6.40 3.96
N ARG A 43 16.09 -5.30 3.21
CA ARG A 43 15.00 -4.32 3.40
C ARG A 43 13.62 -4.94 3.15
N LEU A 44 13.50 -5.74 2.09
CA LEU A 44 12.25 -6.42 1.77
C LEU A 44 11.88 -7.45 2.85
N ALA A 45 12.86 -8.22 3.34
CA ALA A 45 12.65 -9.18 4.42
C ALA A 45 12.21 -8.47 5.71
N LYS A 46 12.84 -7.34 6.05
CA LYS A 46 12.45 -6.53 7.20
C LYS A 46 11.02 -6.00 7.07
N GLU A 47 10.65 -5.44 5.93
CA GLU A 47 9.29 -4.94 5.69
C GLU A 47 8.26 -6.08 5.72
N LEU A 48 8.61 -7.29 5.26
CA LEU A 48 7.76 -8.48 5.38
C LEU A 48 7.52 -8.88 6.84
N ILE A 49 8.57 -8.85 7.68
CA ILE A 49 8.45 -9.12 9.12
C ILE A 49 7.58 -8.05 9.77
N ASP A 50 7.89 -6.77 9.55
CA ASP A 50 7.12 -5.65 10.10
C ASP A 50 5.64 -5.74 9.70
N ALA A 51 5.36 -6.07 8.43
CA ALA A 51 4.00 -6.27 7.93
C ALA A 51 3.29 -7.48 8.56
N SER A 52 4.02 -8.55 8.87
CA SER A 52 3.46 -9.72 9.58
C SER A 52 3.06 -9.37 11.01
N ASP A 53 3.76 -8.44 11.64
CA ASP A 53 3.43 -7.87 12.96
C ASP A 53 2.36 -6.75 12.88
N ASN A 54 1.75 -6.55 11.71
CA ASN A 54 0.80 -5.45 11.43
C ASN A 54 1.40 -4.05 11.69
N THR A 55 2.70 -3.91 11.52
CA THR A 55 3.43 -2.63 11.63
C THR A 55 4.10 -2.28 10.30
N GLY A 56 4.95 -1.25 10.30
CA GLY A 56 5.65 -0.82 9.09
C GLY A 56 4.85 0.11 8.17
N LYS A 57 5.50 0.54 7.10
CA LYS A 57 4.98 1.57 6.19
C LYS A 57 3.89 1.02 5.29
N THR A 58 4.04 -0.22 4.87
CA THR A 58 3.07 -0.90 4.00
C THR A 58 1.71 -1.01 4.68
N VAL A 59 1.68 -1.37 5.98
CA VAL A 59 0.43 -1.46 6.74
C VAL A 59 -0.16 -0.08 7.00
N LYS A 60 0.67 0.93 7.28
CA LYS A 60 0.20 2.32 7.41
C LYS A 60 -0.51 2.80 6.15
N LYS A 61 0.08 2.55 4.97
CA LYS A 61 -0.51 2.87 3.65
C LYS A 61 -1.86 2.17 3.44
N LYS A 62 -1.98 0.90 3.83
CA LYS A 62 -3.25 0.16 3.83
C LYS A 62 -4.30 0.84 4.70
N VAL A 63 -3.95 1.19 5.94
CA VAL A 63 -4.87 1.82 6.89
C VAL A 63 -5.32 3.20 6.41
N GLU A 64 -4.41 4.01 5.89
CA GLU A 64 -4.73 5.33 5.33
C GLU A 64 -5.70 5.22 4.14
N LEU A 65 -5.46 4.27 3.23
CA LEU A 65 -6.39 4.01 2.12
C LEU A 65 -7.77 3.58 2.62
N HIS A 66 -7.83 2.71 3.63
CA HIS A 66 -9.11 2.27 4.20
C HIS A 66 -9.88 3.44 4.84
N LYS A 67 -9.20 4.30 5.61
CA LYS A 67 -9.81 5.51 6.20
C LYS A 67 -10.33 6.47 5.13
N LEU A 68 -9.58 6.65 4.04
CA LEU A 68 -10.00 7.46 2.90
C LEU A 68 -11.23 6.87 2.21
N CYS A 69 -11.26 5.55 2.04
CA CYS A 69 -12.42 4.84 1.51
C CYS A 69 -13.65 4.97 2.42
N GLU A 70 -13.48 4.90 3.74
CA GLU A 70 -14.57 5.11 4.71
C GLU A 70 -15.10 6.54 4.66
N ALA A 71 -14.21 7.54 4.60
CA ALA A 71 -14.58 8.94 4.47
C ALA A 71 -15.35 9.22 3.16
N ASN A 72 -14.94 8.56 2.07
CA ASN A 72 -15.54 8.73 0.75
C ASN A 72 -16.70 7.77 0.45
N LYS A 73 -17.16 6.99 1.45
CA LYS A 73 -18.25 6.01 1.29
C LYS A 73 -19.54 6.65 0.75
N ALA A 74 -19.82 7.90 1.12
CA ALA A 74 -20.98 8.64 0.63
C ALA A 74 -20.94 8.87 -0.90
N TYR A 75 -19.75 8.93 -1.50
CA TYR A 75 -19.61 9.11 -2.95
C TYR A 75 -19.82 7.82 -3.76
N ALA A 76 -20.00 6.66 -3.10
CA ALA A 76 -20.27 5.40 -3.78
C ALA A 76 -21.57 5.44 -4.62
N HIS A 77 -22.54 6.28 -4.24
CA HIS A 77 -23.79 6.46 -4.96
C HIS A 77 -23.61 7.11 -6.35
N TYR A 78 -22.53 7.86 -6.59
CA TYR A 78 -22.24 8.43 -7.92
C TYR A 78 -21.86 7.36 -8.97
N ARG A 79 -21.73 6.08 -8.56
CA ARG A 79 -21.40 4.96 -9.45
C ARG A 79 -22.59 4.43 -10.26
N TRP A 80 -23.83 4.64 -9.80
CA TRP A 80 -25.04 4.06 -10.43
C TRP A 80 -25.63 4.92 -11.57
N GLY A 81 -25.19 6.17 -11.71
CA GLY A 81 -25.72 7.12 -12.71
C GLY A 81 -25.08 7.08 -14.09
N LYS A 82 -24.29 6.04 -14.42
CA LYS A 82 -23.75 5.78 -15.76
C LYS A 82 -23.93 4.33 -16.15
#